data_AF-A0A2P7BB59-F1
#
_entry.id   AF-A0A2P7BB59-F1
#
_cell.length_a   1.000
_cell.length_b   1.000
_cell.length_c   1.000
_cell.angle_alpha   90.00
_cell.angle_beta   90.00
_cell.angle_gamma   90.00
#
_symmetry.space_group_name_H-M   'P 1'
#
loop_
_entity.id
_entity.type
_entity.pdbx_description
1 polymer ?
#
loop_
_entity_poly.entity_id
_entity_poly.type
_entity_poly.pdbx_seq_one_letter_code
_entity_poly.pdbx_strand_id
1 'polypeptide(L)'
;MKPPGLIVATCFAALAYAGFLATQTPPPPVQTVQAFSLPDHPVALTEDMVTRFLYGFAPVAATIRELDGKGEAEQRKAILDKKAAEFGFASFADWVDTTNTIMVTYHWVTNPDPRQEVDKAIGAIPAMSNLTDQEKADMIEGLRAGLAKVENAKPDEANMAIVRRHLRTLKPFYELWAPPAQ
;
A
#
# COMPACT_ATOMS: atom_id res chain seq x y z
N MET A 1 -21.07 -13.58 25.24
CA MET A 1 -20.65 -12.18 24.97
C MET A 1 -19.63 -12.22 23.84
N LYS A 2 -19.85 -11.41 22.79
CA LYS A 2 -19.08 -11.39 21.53
C LYS A 2 -18.17 -10.15 21.57
N PRO A 3 -16.87 -10.23 21.29
CA PRO A 3 -16.12 -9.07 20.82
C PRO A 3 -16.12 -9.01 19.29
N PRO A 4 -16.05 -7.81 18.70
CA PRO A 4 -16.33 -7.54 17.29
C PRO A 4 -15.07 -7.68 16.43
N GLY A 5 -15.31 -7.83 15.13
CA GLY A 5 -14.37 -8.32 14.14
C GLY A 5 -13.26 -7.35 13.74
N LEU A 6 -12.14 -7.95 13.37
CA LEU A 6 -11.10 -7.32 12.57
C LEU A 6 -11.23 -7.90 11.15
N ILE A 7 -11.73 -7.09 10.22
CA ILE A 7 -11.98 -7.50 8.84
C ILE A 7 -10.66 -7.56 8.08
N VAL A 8 -10.38 -8.78 7.62
CA VAL A 8 -9.53 -9.21 6.49
C VAL A 8 -9.16 -8.08 5.51
N ALA A 9 -7.91 -7.63 5.61
CA ALA A 9 -7.22 -6.80 4.62
C ALA A 9 -5.87 -7.43 4.23
N THR A 10 -5.92 -8.66 3.74
CA THR A 10 -4.78 -9.40 3.17
C THR A 10 -5.18 -9.97 1.81
N CYS A 11 -5.28 -9.13 0.77
CA CYS A 11 -5.57 -9.63 -0.58
C CYS A 11 -4.65 -9.14 -1.69
N PHE A 12 -3.71 -8.21 -1.46
CA PHE A 12 -2.80 -7.76 -2.53
C PHE A 12 -1.30 -7.93 -2.26
N ALA A 13 -0.91 -8.29 -1.04
CA ALA A 13 0.47 -8.71 -0.74
C ALA A 13 0.70 -10.23 -0.92
N ALA A 14 -0.35 -11.03 -1.13
CA ALA A 14 -0.26 -12.50 -1.08
C ALA A 14 0.14 -13.17 -2.41
N LEU A 15 -0.06 -12.54 -3.57
CA LEU A 15 0.20 -13.20 -4.86
C LEU A 15 1.66 -13.14 -5.31
N ALA A 16 2.46 -12.22 -4.78
CA ALA A 16 3.90 -12.22 -5.02
C ALA A 16 4.68 -13.12 -4.04
N TYR A 17 4.05 -13.60 -2.95
CA TYR A 17 4.76 -14.27 -1.84
C TYR A 17 4.70 -15.80 -1.86
N ALA A 18 3.75 -16.42 -2.56
CA ALA A 18 3.61 -17.88 -2.54
C ALA A 18 4.63 -18.64 -3.42
N GLY A 19 5.19 -18.00 -4.45
CA GLY A 19 6.18 -18.62 -5.35
C GLY A 19 7.64 -18.57 -4.88
N PHE A 20 7.95 -17.72 -3.89
CA PHE A 20 9.34 -17.41 -3.49
C PHE A 20 9.82 -18.14 -2.24
N LEU A 21 8.93 -18.71 -1.43
CA LEU A 21 9.28 -19.28 -0.12
C LEU A 21 9.96 -20.66 -0.15
N ALA A 22 10.14 -21.28 -1.32
CA ALA A 22 10.72 -22.62 -1.39
C ALA A 22 12.26 -22.65 -1.52
N THR A 23 12.97 -21.54 -1.79
CA THR A 23 14.39 -21.64 -2.19
C THR A 23 15.37 -20.54 -1.76
N GLN A 24 15.03 -19.55 -0.92
CA GLN A 24 15.99 -18.47 -0.62
C GLN A 24 16.44 -18.36 0.85
N THR A 25 17.77 -18.46 1.02
CA THR A 25 18.61 -18.00 2.14
C THR A 25 18.12 -16.65 2.68
N PRO A 26 18.14 -16.40 3.99
CA PRO A 26 17.47 -15.24 4.59
C PRO A 26 17.96 -13.92 3.96
N PRO A 27 17.05 -13.06 3.45
CA PRO A 27 17.43 -11.78 2.90
C PRO A 27 17.89 -10.82 4.02
N PRO A 28 18.79 -9.87 3.70
CA PRO A 28 19.15 -8.78 4.61
C PRO A 28 17.90 -7.96 5.01
N PRO A 29 17.94 -7.24 6.14
CA PRO A 29 16.75 -6.63 6.75
C PRO A 29 16.03 -5.72 5.76
N VAL A 30 14.86 -6.17 5.31
CA VAL A 30 13.95 -5.41 4.46
C VAL A 30 13.43 -4.24 5.30
N GLN A 31 13.64 -3.03 4.80
CA GLN A 31 13.04 -1.82 5.36
C GLN A 31 11.52 -1.92 5.25
N THR A 32 10.87 -2.51 6.25
CA THR A 32 9.41 -2.52 6.35
C THR A 32 8.95 -1.16 6.87
N VAL A 33 8.87 -0.19 5.98
CA VAL A 33 7.83 0.83 6.14
C VAL A 33 6.51 0.04 6.14
N GLN A 34 5.66 0.26 7.15
CA GLN A 34 4.40 -0.46 7.37
C GLN A 34 3.73 -0.84 6.04
N ALA A 35 3.33 -2.11 5.90
CA ALA A 35 2.62 -2.59 4.72
C ALA A 35 1.44 -1.65 4.44
N PHE A 36 1.59 -0.84 3.41
CA PHE A 36 0.68 0.23 3.08
C PHE A 36 -0.62 -0.37 2.55
N SER A 37 -1.70 -0.15 3.30
CA SER A 37 -3.06 -0.56 2.95
C SER A 37 -3.63 0.31 1.84
N LEU A 38 -4.69 -0.19 1.18
CA LEU A 38 -5.60 0.70 0.45
C LEU A 38 -6.01 1.84 1.39
N PRO A 39 -6.18 3.08 0.89
CA PRO A 39 -6.51 4.20 1.76
C PRO A 39 -7.90 3.93 2.35
N ASP A 40 -8.00 3.79 3.67
CA ASP A 40 -9.30 3.72 4.35
C ASP A 40 -10.05 5.06 4.21
N HIS A 41 -9.28 6.14 4.05
CA HIS A 41 -9.75 7.51 3.84
C HIS A 41 -9.01 8.16 2.65
N PRO A 42 -9.43 7.90 1.40
CA PRO A 42 -8.85 8.58 0.25
C PRO A 42 -9.12 10.09 0.34
N VAL A 43 -8.07 10.89 0.23
CA VAL A 43 -8.17 12.36 0.29
C VAL A 43 -8.30 12.95 -1.11
N ALA A 44 -9.01 14.07 -1.24
CA ALA A 44 -9.00 14.85 -2.47
C ALA A 44 -7.64 15.56 -2.60
N LEU A 45 -6.81 15.11 -3.53
CA LEU A 45 -5.46 15.64 -3.72
C LEU A 45 -5.50 17.06 -4.27
N THR A 46 -4.49 17.83 -3.89
CA THR A 46 -4.17 19.13 -4.49
C THR A 46 -2.70 19.18 -4.88
N GLU A 47 -2.32 20.12 -5.75
CA GLU A 47 -0.91 20.31 -6.14
C GLU A 47 0.00 20.62 -4.94
N ASP A 48 -0.53 21.40 -4.00
CA ASP A 48 0.15 21.75 -2.77
C ASP A 48 0.34 20.52 -1.86
N MET A 49 -0.63 19.61 -1.77
CA MET A 49 -0.46 18.35 -1.03
C MET A 49 0.64 17.46 -1.62
N VAL A 50 0.74 17.36 -2.96
CA VAL A 50 1.85 16.63 -3.60
C VAL A 50 3.19 17.30 -3.28
N THR A 51 3.24 18.63 -3.28
CA THR A 51 4.44 19.39 -2.92
C THR A 51 4.86 19.12 -1.47
N ARG A 52 3.92 19.21 -0.53
CA ARG A 52 4.14 18.89 0.90
C ARG A 52 4.61 17.45 1.08
N PHE A 53 4.04 16.51 0.33
CA PHE A 53 4.48 15.11 0.33
C PHE A 53 5.95 14.99 -0.11
N LEU A 54 6.33 15.61 -1.23
CA LEU A 54 7.69 15.53 -1.77
C LEU A 54 8.75 16.08 -0.79
N TYR A 55 8.43 17.13 -0.04
CA TYR A 55 9.32 17.68 0.99
C TYR A 55 9.28 16.92 2.32
N GLY A 56 8.09 16.44 2.71
CA GLY A 56 7.85 15.85 4.03
C GLY A 56 8.12 14.34 4.12
N PHE A 57 8.11 13.61 3.01
CA PHE A 57 8.17 12.14 3.05
C PHE A 57 9.40 11.60 3.77
N ALA A 58 10.60 11.97 3.30
CA ALA A 58 11.85 11.48 3.88
C ALA A 58 12.03 11.86 5.37
N PRO A 59 11.86 13.13 5.78
CA PRO A 59 12.04 13.51 7.18
C PRO A 59 10.99 12.92 8.12
N VAL A 60 9.71 12.83 7.72
CA VAL A 60 8.68 12.18 8.54
C VAL A 60 8.96 10.68 8.64
N ALA A 61 9.28 10.01 7.53
CA ALA A 61 9.63 8.59 7.52
C ALA A 61 10.89 8.27 8.35
N ALA A 62 11.87 9.18 8.40
CA ALA A 62 13.03 9.03 9.28
C ALA A 62 12.64 9.07 10.76
N THR A 63 11.78 10.03 11.15
CA THR A 63 11.28 10.11 12.54
C THR A 63 10.48 8.88 12.95
N ILE A 64 9.70 8.28 12.04
CA ILE A 64 9.02 6.99 12.31
C ILE A 64 10.05 5.92 12.70
N ARG A 65 11.14 5.77 11.92
CA ARG A 65 12.20 4.77 12.18
C ARG A 65 12.92 5.03 13.50
N GLU A 66 13.15 6.29 13.84
CA GLU A 66 13.82 6.66 15.08
C GLU A 66 12.99 6.30 16.32
N LEU A 67 11.67 6.38 16.20
CA LEU A 67 10.70 6.11 17.26
C LEU A 67 10.26 4.64 17.35
N ASP A 68 10.58 3.83 16.34
CA ASP A 68 10.18 2.41 16.32
C ASP A 68 10.75 1.68 17.55
N GLY A 69 9.85 1.05 18.31
CA GLY A 69 10.17 0.38 19.57
C GLY A 69 10.58 1.29 20.75
N LYS A 70 10.44 2.62 20.66
CA LYS A 70 10.84 3.58 21.72
C LYS A 70 9.67 4.35 22.33
N GLY A 71 9.71 4.56 23.64
CA GLY A 71 8.79 5.44 24.39
C GLY A 71 7.35 4.93 24.49
N GLU A 72 6.47 5.76 25.05
CA GLU A 72 5.03 5.50 25.14
C GLU A 72 4.30 5.84 23.84
N ALA A 73 3.20 5.15 23.55
CA ALA A 73 2.45 5.32 22.30
C ALA A 73 1.97 6.76 22.08
N GLU A 74 1.42 7.39 23.12
CA GLU A 74 0.96 8.79 23.05
C GLU A 74 2.11 9.77 22.80
N GLN A 75 3.28 9.51 23.38
CA GLN A 75 4.46 10.34 23.15
C GLN A 75 4.97 10.22 21.71
N ARG A 76 5.03 9.00 21.17
CA ARG A 76 5.39 8.78 19.75
C ARG A 76 4.42 9.51 18.83
N LYS A 77 3.12 9.38 19.09
CA LYS A 77 2.07 10.06 18.31
C LYS A 77 2.26 11.58 18.33
N ALA A 78 2.48 12.18 19.50
CA ALA A 78 2.69 13.62 19.62
C ALA A 78 3.96 14.10 18.86
N ILE A 79 5.05 13.32 18.90
CA ILE A 79 6.27 13.64 18.14
C ILE A 79 6.02 13.56 16.63
N LEU A 80 5.32 12.52 16.18
CA LEU A 80 4.99 12.34 14.76
C LEU A 80 4.01 13.42 14.27
N ASP A 81 3.00 13.77 15.05
CA ASP A 81 2.05 14.84 14.73
C ASP A 81 2.78 16.18 14.60
N LYS A 82 3.68 16.49 15.54
CA LYS A 82 4.53 17.67 15.45
C LYS A 82 5.41 17.64 14.20
N LYS A 83 6.02 16.50 13.89
CA LYS A 83 6.92 16.36 12.75
C LYS A 83 6.17 16.53 11.43
N ALA A 84 4.99 15.95 11.30
CA ALA A 84 4.14 16.12 10.12
C ALA A 84 3.70 17.58 9.94
N ALA A 85 3.38 18.28 11.04
CA ALA A 85 3.01 19.70 11.01
C ALA A 85 4.14 20.61 10.48
N GLU A 86 5.41 20.27 10.68
CA GLU A 86 6.55 21.01 10.11
C GLU A 86 6.52 21.06 8.57
N PHE A 87 5.84 20.11 7.92
CA PHE A 87 5.72 20.02 6.46
C PHE A 87 4.31 20.38 5.96
N GLY A 88 3.48 21.00 6.82
CA GLY A 88 2.16 21.50 6.44
C GLY A 88 1.05 20.45 6.46
N PHE A 89 1.24 19.30 7.12
CA PHE A 89 0.17 18.33 7.37
C PHE A 89 -0.57 18.68 8.67
N ALA A 90 -1.86 18.39 8.76
CA ALA A 90 -2.65 18.66 9.95
C ALA A 90 -2.27 17.73 11.12
N SER A 91 -1.81 16.52 10.82
CA SER A 91 -1.38 15.51 11.78
C SER A 91 -0.53 14.44 11.08
N PHE A 92 0.02 13.50 11.84
CA PHE A 92 0.66 12.32 11.27
C PHE A 92 -0.34 11.46 10.48
N ALA A 93 -1.58 11.35 10.95
CA ALA A 93 -2.62 10.61 10.23
C ALA A 93 -2.91 11.23 8.85
N ASP A 94 -3.00 12.56 8.77
CA ASP A 94 -3.16 13.29 7.50
C ASP A 94 -1.99 13.05 6.53
N TRP A 95 -0.76 13.00 7.06
CA TRP A 95 0.42 12.61 6.27
C TRP A 95 0.34 11.18 5.74
N VAL A 96 -0.13 10.22 6.56
CA VAL A 96 -0.32 8.82 6.16
C VAL A 96 -1.38 8.71 5.06
N ASP A 97 -2.55 9.33 5.26
CA ASP A 97 -3.66 9.28 4.31
C ASP A 97 -3.28 9.93 2.97
N THR A 98 -2.59 11.06 3.02
CA THR A 98 -2.06 11.73 1.81
C THR A 98 -1.05 10.84 1.10
N THR A 99 -0.08 10.26 1.84
CA THR A 99 0.94 9.36 1.28
C THR A 99 0.31 8.14 0.60
N ASN A 100 -0.62 7.47 1.28
CA ASN A 100 -1.33 6.30 0.75
C ASN A 100 -2.13 6.66 -0.51
N THR A 101 -2.86 7.77 -0.47
CA THR A 101 -3.64 8.25 -1.62
C THR A 101 -2.73 8.51 -2.82
N ILE A 102 -1.58 9.18 -2.64
CA ILE A 102 -0.64 9.44 -3.74
C ILE A 102 -0.07 8.13 -4.29
N MET A 103 0.40 7.21 -3.44
CA MET A 103 1.02 5.96 -3.89
C MET A 103 0.03 5.02 -4.59
N VAL A 104 -1.17 4.87 -4.06
CA VAL A 104 -2.23 4.05 -4.68
C VAL A 104 -2.70 4.68 -5.99
N THR A 105 -2.84 6.00 -6.05
CA THR A 105 -3.15 6.70 -7.29
C THR A 105 -2.04 6.54 -8.33
N TYR A 106 -0.77 6.59 -7.90
CA TYR A 106 0.35 6.31 -8.79
C TYR A 106 0.28 4.90 -9.35
N HIS A 107 0.00 3.90 -8.49
CA HIS A 107 -0.16 2.51 -8.91
C HIS A 107 -1.20 2.39 -10.02
N TRP A 108 -2.39 2.96 -9.81
CA TRP A 108 -3.49 2.95 -10.77
C TRP A 108 -3.16 3.65 -12.08
N VAL A 109 -2.44 4.78 -12.05
CA VAL A 109 -2.05 5.49 -13.26
C VAL A 109 -1.04 4.69 -14.08
N THR A 110 -0.17 3.91 -13.44
CA THR A 110 0.91 3.17 -14.10
C THR A 110 0.57 1.70 -14.40
N ASN A 111 -0.46 1.15 -13.73
CA ASN A 111 -0.96 -0.21 -13.89
C ASN A 111 -2.50 -0.15 -13.99
N PRO A 112 -3.05 0.35 -15.11
CA PRO A 112 -4.46 0.73 -15.19
C PRO A 112 -5.43 -0.46 -15.21
N ASP A 113 -4.94 -1.67 -15.44
CA ASP A 113 -5.76 -2.88 -15.54
C ASP A 113 -5.33 -3.96 -14.54
N PRO A 114 -5.82 -3.91 -13.29
CA PRO A 114 -5.58 -4.98 -12.32
C PRO A 114 -6.28 -6.30 -12.69
N ARG A 115 -7.24 -6.30 -13.62
CA ARG A 115 -7.93 -7.52 -14.05
C ARG A 115 -6.99 -8.45 -14.77
N GLN A 116 -6.12 -7.90 -15.62
CA GLN A 116 -5.18 -8.71 -16.40
C GLN A 116 -4.31 -9.62 -15.52
N GLU A 117 -3.75 -9.09 -14.43
CA GLU A 117 -2.91 -9.88 -13.52
C GLU A 117 -3.73 -10.88 -12.70
N VAL A 118 -4.94 -10.50 -12.28
CA VAL A 118 -5.83 -11.40 -11.53
C VAL A 118 -6.34 -12.53 -12.41
N ASP A 119 -6.76 -12.25 -13.63
CA ASP A 119 -7.24 -13.25 -14.59
C ASP A 119 -6.13 -14.23 -14.97
N LYS A 120 -4.91 -13.73 -15.15
CA LYS A 120 -3.72 -14.57 -15.35
C LYS A 120 -3.46 -15.47 -14.14
N ALA A 121 -3.55 -14.93 -12.93
CA ALA A 121 -3.39 -15.72 -11.70
C ALA A 121 -4.49 -16.80 -11.58
N ILE A 122 -5.76 -16.44 -11.77
CA ILE A 122 -6.91 -17.36 -11.78
C ILE A 122 -6.70 -18.48 -12.81
N GLY A 123 -6.24 -18.14 -14.02
CA GLY A 123 -5.98 -19.10 -15.09
C GLY A 123 -4.90 -20.13 -14.77
N ALA A 124 -3.96 -19.82 -13.86
CA ALA A 124 -2.90 -20.73 -13.44
C ALA A 124 -3.34 -21.72 -12.33
N ILE A 125 -4.39 -21.41 -11.57
CA ILE A 125 -4.83 -22.20 -10.41
C ILE A 125 -5.21 -23.65 -10.75
N PRO A 126 -5.92 -23.94 -11.85
CA PRO A 126 -6.31 -25.32 -12.17
C PRO A 126 -5.11 -26.28 -12.29
N ALA A 127 -3.96 -25.78 -12.77
CA ALA A 127 -2.74 -26.54 -12.97
C ALA A 127 -1.94 -26.82 -11.67
N MET A 128 -2.34 -26.24 -10.54
CA MET A 128 -1.67 -26.45 -9.26
C MET A 128 -2.03 -27.83 -8.68
N SER A 129 -1.13 -28.81 -8.81
CA SER A 129 -1.36 -30.20 -8.38
C SER A 129 -1.27 -30.40 -6.86
N ASN A 130 -0.74 -29.42 -6.14
CA ASN A 130 -0.59 -29.42 -4.69
C ASN A 130 -1.83 -28.92 -3.94
N LEU A 131 -2.88 -28.49 -4.67
CA LEU A 131 -4.12 -27.98 -4.10
C LEU A 131 -5.28 -28.92 -4.40
N THR A 132 -6.14 -29.11 -3.42
CA THR A 132 -7.45 -29.74 -3.58
C THR A 132 -8.39 -28.85 -4.40
N ASP A 133 -9.47 -29.43 -4.93
CA ASP A 133 -10.46 -28.67 -5.69
C ASP A 133 -11.13 -27.58 -4.85
N GLN A 134 -11.32 -27.81 -3.55
CA GLN A 134 -11.85 -26.81 -2.63
C GLN A 134 -10.87 -25.65 -2.44
N GLU A 135 -9.59 -25.92 -2.20
CA GLU A 135 -8.56 -24.87 -2.04
C GLU A 135 -8.40 -24.03 -3.32
N LYS A 136 -8.51 -24.67 -4.49
CA LYS A 136 -8.52 -23.97 -5.78
C LYS A 136 -9.71 -23.03 -5.89
N ALA A 137 -10.91 -23.49 -5.54
CA ALA A 137 -12.12 -22.69 -5.58
C ALA A 137 -12.01 -21.48 -4.62
N ASP A 138 -11.59 -21.71 -3.38
CA ASP A 138 -11.41 -20.67 -2.35
C ASP A 138 -10.38 -19.62 -2.80
N MET A 139 -9.29 -20.05 -3.45
CA MET A 139 -8.28 -19.14 -3.96
C MET A 139 -8.79 -18.29 -5.12
N ILE A 140 -9.55 -18.87 -6.05
CA ILE A 140 -10.20 -18.12 -7.15
C ILE A 140 -11.20 -17.10 -6.58
N GLU A 141 -12.01 -17.50 -5.60
CA GLU A 141 -12.96 -16.59 -4.94
C GLU A 141 -12.25 -15.45 -4.22
N GLY A 142 -11.19 -15.76 -3.46
CA GLY A 142 -10.36 -14.76 -2.78
C GLY A 142 -9.74 -13.76 -3.75
N LEU A 143 -9.26 -14.22 -4.91
CA LEU A 143 -8.72 -13.36 -5.97
C LEU A 143 -9.77 -12.41 -6.55
N ARG A 144 -10.97 -12.91 -6.83
CA ARG A 144 -12.09 -12.10 -7.34
C ARG A 144 -12.59 -11.08 -6.31
N ALA A 145 -12.71 -11.50 -5.06
CA ALA A 145 -13.10 -10.62 -3.96
C ALA A 145 -12.03 -9.54 -3.71
N GLY A 146 -10.75 -9.90 -3.82
CA GLY A 146 -9.64 -8.98 -3.85
C GLY A 146 -9.81 -7.96 -4.96
N LEU A 147 -9.92 -8.42 -6.22
CA LEU A 147 -10.08 -7.55 -7.39
C LEU A 147 -11.20 -6.54 -7.19
N ALA A 148 -12.37 -6.99 -6.75
CA ALA A 148 -13.51 -6.10 -6.47
C ALA A 148 -13.16 -5.01 -5.43
N LYS A 149 -12.41 -5.34 -4.37
CA LYS A 149 -11.94 -4.34 -3.40
C LYS A 149 -11.00 -3.31 -4.03
N VAL A 150 -10.05 -3.75 -4.86
CA VAL A 150 -9.14 -2.83 -5.55
C VAL A 150 -9.91 -1.94 -6.50
N GLU A 151 -10.78 -2.50 -7.35
CA GLU A 151 -11.58 -1.72 -8.30
C GLU A 151 -12.47 -0.69 -7.61
N ASN A 152 -13.07 -1.04 -6.47
CA ASN A 152 -13.84 -0.09 -5.65
C ASN A 152 -12.98 1.00 -5.01
N ALA A 153 -11.69 0.74 -4.80
CA ALA A 153 -10.72 1.71 -4.30
C ALA A 153 -10.03 2.49 -5.44
N LYS A 154 -10.53 2.41 -6.67
CA LYS A 154 -10.01 3.19 -7.80
C LYS A 154 -10.13 4.69 -7.47
N PRO A 155 -9.01 5.44 -7.51
CA PRO A 155 -9.03 6.88 -7.30
C PRO A 155 -9.86 7.60 -8.36
N ASP A 156 -10.42 8.74 -7.99
CA ASP A 156 -11.15 9.57 -8.94
C ASP A 156 -10.23 10.14 -10.03
N GLU A 157 -10.83 10.62 -11.12
CA GLU A 157 -10.07 11.18 -12.25
C GLU A 157 -9.31 12.47 -11.88
N ALA A 158 -9.74 13.22 -10.87
CA ALA A 158 -9.08 14.45 -10.44
C ALA A 158 -7.74 14.13 -9.76
N ASN A 159 -7.73 13.19 -8.82
CA ASN A 159 -6.55 12.65 -8.16
C ASN A 159 -5.60 12.03 -9.19
N MET A 160 -6.13 11.20 -10.10
CA MET A 160 -5.31 10.62 -11.16
C MET A 160 -4.70 11.70 -12.07
N ALA A 161 -5.43 12.76 -12.42
CA ALA A 161 -4.90 13.85 -13.22
C ALA A 161 -3.77 14.61 -12.53
N ILE A 162 -3.86 14.83 -11.21
CA ILE A 162 -2.78 15.43 -10.41
C ILE A 162 -1.55 14.52 -10.43
N VAL A 163 -1.71 13.24 -10.08
CA VAL A 163 -0.57 12.31 -10.01
C VAL A 163 0.08 12.08 -11.38
N ARG A 164 -0.70 12.04 -12.47
CA ARG A 164 -0.17 11.98 -13.85
C ARG A 164 0.84 13.10 -14.15
N ARG A 165 0.64 14.30 -13.62
CA ARG A 165 1.58 15.43 -13.80
C ARG A 165 2.90 15.25 -13.07
N HIS A 166 2.92 14.42 -12.03
CA HIS A 166 4.07 14.22 -11.14
C HIS A 166 4.73 12.85 -11.25
N LEU A 167 4.35 12.00 -12.23
CA LEU A 167 4.84 10.62 -12.31
C LEU A 167 6.36 10.49 -12.21
N ARG A 168 7.11 11.33 -12.93
CA ARG A 168 8.57 11.28 -12.88
C ARG A 168 9.12 11.56 -11.48
N THR A 169 8.53 12.52 -10.78
CA THR A 169 8.96 12.96 -9.45
C THR A 169 8.52 11.97 -8.36
N LEU A 170 7.36 11.34 -8.53
CA LEU A 170 6.80 10.38 -7.60
C LEU A 170 7.39 8.97 -7.73
N LYS A 171 7.95 8.64 -8.90
CA LYS A 171 8.51 7.31 -9.19
C LYS A 171 9.48 6.78 -8.12
N PRO A 172 10.48 7.54 -7.62
CA PRO A 172 11.40 7.02 -6.61
C PRO A 172 10.70 6.65 -5.29
N PHE A 173 9.67 7.42 -4.90
CA PHE A 173 8.87 7.14 -3.71
C PHE A 173 8.00 5.90 -3.90
N TYR A 174 7.43 5.76 -5.09
CA TYR A 174 6.67 4.58 -5.46
C TYR A 174 7.52 3.31 -5.51
N GLU A 175 8.77 3.37 -5.99
CA GLU A 175 9.69 2.23 -5.98
C GLU A 175 10.14 1.83 -4.57
N LEU A 176 10.13 2.76 -3.61
CA LEU A 176 10.28 2.43 -2.19
C LEU A 176 9.02 1.78 -1.60
N TRP A 177 7.84 2.11 -2.14
CA TRP A 177 6.53 1.62 -1.69
C TRP A 177 6.19 0.23 -2.25
N ALA A 178 6.34 0.03 -3.56
CA ALA A 178 6.22 -1.23 -4.27
C ALA A 178 7.50 -1.48 -5.07
N PRO A 179 8.54 -2.04 -4.43
CA PRO A 179 9.77 -2.41 -5.12
C PRO A 179 9.45 -3.32 -6.31
N PRO A 180 10.17 -3.16 -7.44
CA PRO A 180 10.00 -4.05 -8.58
C PRO A 180 10.26 -5.49 -8.15
N ALA A 181 9.45 -6.43 -8.65
CA ALA A 181 9.69 -7.85 -8.47
C ALA A 181 11.09 -8.18 -9.03
N GLN A 182 11.95 -8.76 -8.19
CA GLN A 182 13.29 -9.23 -8.58
C GLN A 182 13.22 -10.56 -9.32
#